data_AF-A0A134CLJ3-F1
#
_entry.id   AF-A0A134CLJ3-F1
#
_cell.length_a   1.000
_cell.length_b   1.000
_cell.length_c   1.000
_cell.angle_alpha   90.00
_cell.angle_beta   90.00
_cell.angle_gamma   90.00
#
_symmetry.space_group_name_H-M   'P 1'
#
loop_
_entity.id
_entity.type
_entity.pdbx_description
1 polymer ?
#
loop_
_entity_poly.entity_id
_entity_poly.type
_entity_poly.pdbx_seq_one_letter_code
_entity_poly.pdbx_strand_id
1 'polypeptide(L)'
;MPPLEGDSLTGSFGCPWGGRRAFPLERMRAMKQRIYIAYGSNMSEVQMTRRCPDAVLSGTGRIWGYELLFKGSLTGCYATIEKKADAFVPVVFWRISPADERRLDAYEGFP
;
A
#
# COMPACT_ATOMS: atom_id res chain seq x y z
N MET A 1 47.45 50.67 18.16
CA MET A 1 47.25 50.00 19.47
C MET A 1 46.68 51.03 20.42
N PRO A 2 45.75 50.72 21.35
CA PRO A 2 45.24 49.40 21.82
C PRO A 2 43.68 49.39 21.87
N PRO A 3 42.97 48.54 22.67
CA PRO A 3 43.28 47.18 23.12
C PRO A 3 42.18 46.15 22.73
N LEU A 4 42.55 44.88 22.95
CA LEU A 4 41.71 43.69 23.09
C LEU A 4 41.02 43.67 24.47
N GLU A 5 40.13 42.68 24.68
CA GLU A 5 39.37 42.34 25.92
C GLU A 5 38.03 43.10 26.06
N GLY A 6 36.88 42.51 26.39
CA GLY A 6 36.51 41.14 26.73
C GLY A 6 35.01 41.11 27.02
N ASP A 7 34.40 39.94 26.80
CA ASP A 7 33.23 39.36 27.47
C ASP A 7 32.03 40.24 27.86
N SER A 8 30.89 40.00 27.21
CA SER A 8 29.76 39.32 27.87
C SER A 8 28.54 39.26 26.94
N LEU A 9 28.23 38.04 26.51
CA LEU A 9 27.02 37.69 25.77
C LEU A 9 25.79 37.88 26.66
N THR A 10 25.06 38.98 26.48
CA THR A 10 23.66 39.07 26.92
C THR A 10 22.82 39.52 25.73
N GLY A 11 22.26 38.54 25.03
CA GLY A 11 21.43 38.75 23.86
C GLY A 11 20.74 37.45 23.50
N SER A 12 19.76 37.08 24.32
CA SER A 12 18.79 36.05 23.98
C SER A 12 18.02 36.50 22.74
N PHE A 13 18.47 36.04 21.56
CA PHE A 13 17.66 36.03 20.35
C PHE A 13 17.26 34.59 20.11
N GLY A 14 16.05 34.25 20.57
CA GLY A 14 15.48 32.92 20.45
C GLY A 14 15.44 32.43 19.00
N CYS A 15 15.82 31.17 18.81
CA CYS A 15 15.48 30.41 17.62
C CYS A 15 13.95 30.46 17.40
N PRO A 16 13.44 30.94 16.25
CA PRO A 16 12.01 30.94 15.98
C PRO A 16 11.48 29.56 15.54
N TRP A 17 12.34 28.53 15.53
CA TRP A 17 11.99 27.20 15.02
C TRP A 17 11.77 26.19 16.15
N GLY A 18 11.01 26.60 17.16
CA GLY A 18 10.35 25.71 18.12
C GLY A 18 9.08 25.14 17.51
N GLY A 19 9.20 24.26 16.52
CA GLY A 19 8.06 23.62 15.89
C GLY A 19 8.38 22.17 15.57
N ARG A 20 7.83 21.24 16.36
CA ARG A 20 7.70 19.85 15.92
C ARG A 20 7.04 19.90 14.55
N ARG A 21 7.77 19.61 13.47
CA ARG A 21 7.19 19.37 12.16
C ARG A 21 6.22 18.22 12.34
N ALA A 22 4.94 18.54 12.49
CA ALA A 22 3.88 17.57 12.33
C ALA A 22 3.98 17.13 10.88
N PHE A 23 4.64 15.99 10.64
CA PHE A 23 4.52 15.32 9.36
C PHE A 23 3.02 15.13 9.12
N PRO A 24 2.47 15.66 8.01
CA PRO A 24 1.04 15.57 7.77
C PRO A 24 0.61 14.11 7.89
N LEU A 25 -0.39 13.83 8.72
CA LEU A 25 -0.91 12.47 8.93
C LEU A 25 -1.32 11.82 7.60
N GLU A 26 -1.75 12.61 6.62
CA GLU A 26 -1.98 12.20 5.23
C GLU A 26 -0.73 11.59 4.57
N ARG A 27 0.44 12.20 4.78
CA ARG A 27 1.72 11.74 4.24
C ARG A 27 2.17 10.44 4.91
N MET A 28 1.89 10.24 6.20
CA MET A 28 2.11 8.96 6.90
C MET A 28 1.08 7.88 6.52
N ARG A 29 -0.18 8.25 6.29
CA ARG A 29 -1.22 7.34 5.78
C ARG A 29 -0.88 6.81 4.39
N ALA A 30 -0.31 7.65 3.52
CA ALA A 30 0.15 7.24 2.20
C ALA A 30 1.33 6.24 2.24
N MET A 31 2.21 6.31 3.25
CA MET A 31 3.38 5.42 3.36
C MET A 31 3.06 3.97 3.81
N LYS A 32 1.82 3.67 4.21
CA LYS A 32 1.42 2.32 4.67
C LYS A 32 0.28 1.71 3.87
N GLN A 33 0.01 2.24 2.68
CA GLN A 33 -1.01 1.72 1.78
C GLN A 33 -0.37 0.60 0.95
N ARG A 34 -0.84 -0.63 1.15
CA ARG A 34 -0.37 -1.78 0.36
C ARG A 34 -1.17 -1.87 -0.93
N ILE A 35 -0.52 -2.32 -1.98
CA ILE A 35 -1.17 -2.61 -3.26
C ILE A 35 -1.46 -4.10 -3.32
N TYR A 36 -2.73 -4.46 -3.33
CA TYR A 36 -3.20 -5.82 -3.55
C TYR A 36 -3.55 -6.00 -5.03
N ILE A 37 -3.00 -7.04 -5.64
CA ILE A 37 -3.20 -7.34 -7.06
C ILE A 37 -4.17 -8.52 -7.16
N ALA A 38 -5.36 -8.28 -7.71
CA ALA A 38 -6.37 -9.30 -7.92
C ALA A 38 -6.38 -9.78 -9.37
N TYR A 39 -6.35 -11.10 -9.57
CA TYR A 39 -6.47 -11.75 -10.88
C TYR A 39 -7.68 -12.72 -10.96
N GLY A 40 -8.50 -12.77 -9.91
CA GLY A 40 -9.61 -13.71 -9.76
C GLY A 40 -10.90 -13.06 -9.25
N SER A 41 -11.64 -13.75 -8.38
CA SER A 41 -12.93 -13.28 -7.82
C SER A 41 -12.83 -11.92 -7.09
N ASN A 42 -11.65 -11.57 -6.57
CA ASN A 42 -11.36 -10.28 -5.95
C ASN A 42 -11.20 -9.11 -6.94
N MET A 43 -11.48 -9.31 -8.24
CA MET A 43 -11.62 -8.22 -9.21
C MET A 43 -12.96 -7.50 -9.11
N SER A 44 -13.99 -8.12 -8.51
CA SER A 44 -15.32 -7.53 -8.40
C SER A 44 -15.38 -6.48 -7.29
N GLU A 45 -15.73 -5.24 -7.65
CA GLU A 45 -15.88 -4.14 -6.68
C GLU A 45 -16.91 -4.47 -5.59
N VAL A 46 -18.04 -5.09 -5.94
CA VAL A 46 -19.10 -5.44 -4.98
C VAL A 46 -18.59 -6.45 -3.94
N GLN A 47 -17.80 -7.43 -4.37
CA GLN A 47 -17.22 -8.39 -3.43
C GLN A 47 -16.11 -7.75 -2.61
N MET A 48 -15.30 -6.90 -3.23
CA MET A 48 -14.20 -6.21 -2.56
C MET A 48 -14.71 -5.25 -1.50
N THR A 49 -15.73 -4.43 -1.79
CA THR A 49 -16.34 -3.51 -0.80
C THR A 49 -16.96 -4.24 0.39
N ARG A 50 -17.50 -5.46 0.18
CA ARG A 50 -18.03 -6.28 1.28
C ARG A 50 -16.92 -6.84 2.18
N ARG A 51 -15.78 -7.24 1.60
CA ARG A 51 -14.66 -7.84 2.34
C ARG A 51 -13.71 -6.79 2.94
N CYS A 52 -13.47 -5.73 2.18
CA CYS A 52 -12.48 -4.68 2.40
C CYS A 52 -13.14 -3.30 2.18
N PRO A 53 -13.80 -2.73 3.20
CA PRO A 53 -14.50 -1.46 3.06
C PRO A 53 -13.56 -0.26 2.85
N ASP A 54 -12.28 -0.37 3.23
CA ASP A 54 -11.28 0.69 3.00
C ASP A 54 -10.51 0.50 1.68
N ALA A 55 -10.83 -0.53 0.89
CA ALA A 55 -10.17 -0.80 -0.37
C ALA A 55 -10.55 0.25 -1.42
N VAL A 56 -9.55 0.89 -2.00
CA VAL A 56 -9.71 1.87 -3.08
C VAL A 56 -9.20 1.28 -4.37
N LEU A 57 -10.03 1.28 -5.42
CA LEU A 57 -9.60 0.88 -6.75
C LEU A 57 -8.51 1.82 -7.24
N SER A 58 -7.31 1.28 -7.45
CA SER A 58 -6.15 2.05 -7.90
C SER A 58 -5.97 2.02 -9.42
N GLY A 59 -6.54 1.01 -10.10
CA GLY A 59 -6.50 0.87 -11.55
C GLY A 59 -6.45 -0.59 -12.01
N THR A 60 -6.16 -0.80 -13.28
CA THR A 60 -6.00 -2.12 -13.90
C THR A 60 -4.64 -2.23 -14.57
N GLY A 61 -4.15 -3.46 -14.73
CA GLY A 61 -2.84 -3.75 -15.31
C GLY A 61 -2.80 -5.10 -16.01
N ARG A 62 -1.59 -5.47 -16.45
CA ARG A 62 -1.32 -6.75 -17.11
C ARG A 62 -0.01 -7.32 -16.57
N ILE A 63 -0.03 -8.59 -16.19
CA ILE A 63 1.17 -9.35 -15.84
C ILE A 63 1.60 -10.15 -17.07
N TRP A 64 2.72 -9.79 -17.67
CA TRP A 64 3.28 -10.47 -18.85
C TRP A 64 4.07 -11.71 -18.45
N GLY A 65 4.07 -12.73 -19.32
CA GLY A 65 4.76 -14.00 -19.09
C GLY A 65 3.98 -14.97 -18.20
N TYR A 66 2.68 -14.71 -17.98
CA TYR A 66 1.80 -15.52 -17.16
C TYR A 66 0.47 -15.76 -17.87
N GLU A 67 -0.13 -16.92 -17.60
CA GLU A 67 -1.47 -17.28 -18.05
C GLU A 67 -2.36 -17.60 -16.85
N LEU A 68 -3.63 -17.17 -16.93
CA LEU A 68 -4.65 -17.45 -15.93
C LEU A 68 -5.23 -18.83 -16.20
N LEU A 69 -5.13 -19.72 -15.22
CA LEU A 69 -5.66 -21.07 -15.24
C LEU A 69 -6.76 -21.20 -14.20
N PHE A 70 -7.84 -21.87 -14.57
CA PHE A 70 -8.91 -22.24 -13.66
C PHE A 70 -8.76 -23.72 -13.35
N LYS A 71 -8.24 -24.04 -12.16
CA LYS A 71 -8.10 -25.43 -11.71
C LYS A 71 -9.37 -25.83 -11.00
N GLY A 72 -10.06 -26.84 -11.53
CA GLY A 72 -11.21 -27.45 -10.89
C GLY A 72 -10.77 -28.32 -9.71
N SER A 73 -11.35 -28.10 -8.54
CA SER A 73 -11.29 -28.99 -7.37
C SER A 73 -12.66 -29.61 -7.13
N LEU A 74 -12.71 -30.70 -6.35
CA LEU A 74 -13.92 -31.37 -5.88
C LEU A 74 -14.90 -30.42 -5.15
N THR A 75 -14.42 -29.27 -4.67
CA THR A 75 -15.20 -28.26 -3.94
C THR A 75 -15.40 -26.93 -4.68
N GLY A 76 -14.88 -26.78 -5.90
CA GLY A 76 -15.03 -25.55 -6.68
C GLY A 76 -13.86 -25.28 -7.64
N CYS A 77 -13.98 -24.24 -8.48
CA CYS A 77 -12.94 -23.83 -9.41
C CYS A 77 -12.16 -22.65 -8.84
N TYR A 78 -10.83 -22.77 -8.71
CA TYR A 78 -9.96 -21.70 -8.22
C TYR A 78 -9.07 -21.15 -9.32
N ALA A 79 -8.87 -19.83 -9.31
CA ALA A 79 -8.01 -19.13 -10.24
C ALA A 79 -6.56 -19.22 -9.76
N THR A 80 -5.65 -19.63 -10.64
CA THR A 80 -4.20 -19.64 -10.41
C THR A 80 -3.48 -19.09 -11.64
N ILE A 81 -2.26 -18.60 -11.49
CA ILE A 81 -1.46 -18.14 -12.62
C ILE A 81 -0.22 -19.00 -12.75
N GLU A 82 0.11 -19.42 -13.98
CA GLU A 82 1.33 -20.16 -14.27
C GLU A 82 2.18 -19.40 -15.29
N LYS A 83 3.49 -19.67 -15.28
CA LYS A 83 4.43 -19.03 -16.19
C LYS A 83 4.18 -19.54 -17.62
N LYS A 84 3.95 -18.61 -18.53
CA LYS A 84 3.79 -18.89 -19.96
C LYS A 84 4.36 -17.72 -20.76
N ALA A 85 5.43 -17.98 -21.50
CA ALA A 85 5.97 -17.01 -22.43
C ALA A 85 4.88 -16.57 -23.43
N ASP A 86 4.87 -15.30 -23.80
CA ASP A 86 3.91 -14.67 -24.72
C ASP A 86 2.44 -14.61 -24.25
N ALA A 87 2.15 -14.94 -22.99
CA ALA A 87 0.84 -14.73 -22.38
C ALA A 87 0.82 -13.50 -21.45
N PHE A 88 -0.38 -13.00 -21.16
CA PHE A 88 -0.57 -12.00 -20.12
C PHE A 88 -1.86 -12.26 -19.32
N VAL A 89 -1.83 -11.88 -18.04
CA VAL A 89 -3.01 -11.92 -17.16
C VAL A 89 -3.49 -10.50 -16.86
N PRO A 90 -4.75 -10.15 -17.17
CA PRO A 90 -5.32 -8.88 -16.74
C PRO A 90 -5.50 -8.89 -15.22
N VAL A 91 -5.12 -7.81 -14.56
CA VAL A 91 -5.19 -7.68 -13.10
C VAL A 91 -5.80 -6.35 -12.68
N VAL A 92 -6.34 -6.33 -11.46
CA VAL A 92 -6.88 -5.13 -10.81
C VAL A 92 -6.00 -4.78 -9.62
N PHE A 93 -5.66 -3.50 -9.47
CA PHE A 93 -4.90 -2.97 -8.35
C PHE A 93 -5.83 -2.35 -7.33
N TRP A 94 -5.75 -2.82 -6.10
CA TRP A 94 -6.47 -2.29 -4.96
C TRP A 94 -5.49 -1.68 -3.97
N ARG A 95 -5.71 -0.44 -3.57
CA ARG A 95 -5.07 0.14 -2.40
C ARG A 95 -5.82 -0.33 -1.17
N ILE A 96 -5.17 -1.14 -0.35
CA ILE A 96 -5.78 -1.71 0.86
C ILE A 96 -5.12 -1.16 2.12
N SER A 97 -5.91 -1.09 3.20
CA SER A 97 -5.41 -0.78 4.52
C SER A 97 -4.79 -2.02 5.19
N PRO A 98 -3.92 -1.87 6.21
CA PRO A 98 -3.42 -3.00 6.98
C PRO A 98 -4.53 -3.81 7.70
N ALA A 99 -5.73 -3.23 7.87
CA ALA A 99 -6.86 -3.95 8.44
C ALA A 99 -7.53 -4.84 7.39
N ASP A 100 -7.64 -4.35 6.15
CA ASP A 100 -8.18 -5.11 5.01
C ASP A 100 -7.27 -6.26 4.61
N GLU A 101 -5.95 -6.07 4.68
CA GLU A 101 -4.99 -7.15 4.46
C GLU A 101 -5.23 -8.34 5.42
N ARG A 102 -5.40 -8.08 6.72
CA ARG A 102 -5.70 -9.15 7.68
C ARG A 102 -7.02 -9.85 7.40
N ARG A 103 -8.01 -9.15 6.84
CA ARG A 103 -9.29 -9.75 6.44
C ARG A 103 -9.10 -10.64 5.20
N LEU A 104 -8.26 -10.23 4.26
CA LEU A 104 -7.91 -11.02 3.08
C LEU A 104 -7.13 -12.28 3.47
N ASP A 105 -6.14 -12.16 4.34
CA ASP A 105 -5.35 -13.30 4.82
C ASP A 105 -6.25 -14.38 5.46
N ALA A 106 -7.21 -13.95 6.30
CA ALA A 106 -8.18 -14.84 6.90
C ALA A 106 -9.16 -15.46 5.88
N TYR A 107 -9.47 -14.75 4.79
CA TYR A 107 -10.39 -15.22 3.75
C TYR A 107 -9.75 -16.22 2.80
N GLU A 108 -8.47 -16.03 2.45
CA GLU A 108 -7.72 -16.96 1.60
C GLU A 108 -7.19 -18.17 2.36
N GLY A 109 -7.38 -18.22 3.68
CA GLY A 109 -7.03 -19.37 4.52
C GLY A 109 -5.54 -19.46 4.84
N PHE A 110 -4.83 -18.34 4.81
CA PHE A 110 -3.39 -18.28 5.11
C PHE A 110 -3.13 -18.40 6.63
N PRO A 111 -2.04 -19.07 7.08
CA PRO A 111 -0.92 -19.60 6.29
C PRO A 111 -1.23 -20.84 5.47
#